data_AF-A0A9X8NTS9-F1
#
_entry.id   AF-A0A9X8NTS9-F1
#
_cell.length_a   1.000
_cell.length_b   1.000
_cell.length_c   1.000
_cell.angle_alpha   90.00
_cell.angle_beta   90.00
_cell.angle_gamma   90.00
#
_symmetry.space_group_name_H-M   'P 1'
#
loop_
_entity.id
_entity.type
_entity.pdbx_description
1 polymer ?
#
loop_
_entity_poly.entity_id
_entity_poly.type
_entity_poly.pdbx_seq_one_letter_code
_entity_poly.pdbx_strand_id
1 'polypeptide(L)'
;MENKKSIDFLSDYSWKGKDREQIIQEMELEDYEQKYLDLAMQELVAEGKYTGYHLDRRILLLIDMYEDDDDFDEDDVVYIR
;
A
#
# COMPACT_ATOMS: atom_id res chain seq x y z
N MET A 1 4.25 12.34 19.03
CA MET A 1 4.44 11.32 17.98
C MET A 1 4.11 11.99 16.66
N GLU A 2 5.02 11.93 15.71
CA GLU A 2 4.78 12.41 14.35
C GLU A 2 3.95 11.34 13.63
N ASN A 3 2.84 11.73 13.00
CA ASN A 3 1.99 10.77 12.30
C ASN A 3 2.60 10.49 10.91
N LYS A 4 3.21 9.32 10.73
CA LYS A 4 3.86 8.88 9.49
C LYS A 4 2.88 8.54 8.36
N LYS A 5 1.58 8.60 8.63
CA LYS A 5 0.51 8.54 7.64
C LYS A 5 -0.18 9.90 7.42
N SER A 6 0.31 10.98 8.05
CA SER A 6 -0.23 12.32 7.79
C SER A 6 0.06 12.79 6.37
N ILE A 7 -0.85 13.59 5.81
CA ILE A 7 -0.67 14.14 4.47
C ILE A 7 0.60 15.00 4.35
N ASP A 8 0.95 15.72 5.42
CA ASP A 8 2.15 16.56 5.47
C ASP A 8 3.40 15.69 5.34
N PHE A 9 3.51 14.63 6.15
CA PHE A 9 4.62 13.67 6.03
C PHE A 9 4.65 13.00 4.66
N LEU A 10 3.52 12.48 4.18
CA LEU A 10 3.46 11.73 2.92
C LEU A 10 3.80 12.59 1.70
N SER A 11 3.51 13.89 1.76
CA SER A 11 3.82 14.84 0.69
C SER A 11 5.31 15.22 0.66
N ASP A 12 5.92 15.37 1.84
CA ASP A 12 7.33 15.75 1.98
C ASP A 12 8.29 14.55 1.88
N TYR A 13 7.81 13.35 2.22
CA TYR A 13 8.59 12.14 2.18
C TYR A 13 8.86 11.69 0.73
N SER A 14 10.13 11.37 0.44
CA SER A 14 10.54 10.75 -0.83
C SER A 14 11.26 9.44 -0.56
N TRP A 15 10.86 8.38 -1.26
CA TRP A 15 11.51 7.06 -1.22
C TRP A 15 12.56 6.87 -2.31
N LYS A 16 12.82 7.90 -3.13
CA LYS A 16 13.81 7.80 -4.21
C LYS A 16 15.21 7.49 -3.66
N GLY A 17 15.77 6.36 -4.07
CA GLY A 17 17.11 5.93 -3.67
C GLY A 17 17.18 5.33 -2.26
N LYS A 18 16.03 5.13 -1.60
CA LYS A 18 15.94 4.40 -0.34
C LYS A 18 15.78 2.91 -0.60
N ASP A 19 16.30 2.10 0.30
CA ASP A 19 16.07 0.66 0.28
C ASP A 19 14.73 0.30 0.95
N ARG A 20 14.34 -0.97 0.79
CA ARG A 20 13.07 -1.51 1.30
C ARG A 20 12.95 -1.36 2.82
N GLU A 21 14.01 -1.66 3.57
CA GLU A 21 13.98 -1.64 5.04
C GLU A 21 13.83 -0.21 5.57
N GLN A 22 14.51 0.76 4.96
CA GLN A 22 14.36 2.18 5.27
C GLN A 22 12.93 2.66 5.07
N ILE A 23 12.30 2.29 3.95
CA ILE A 23 10.93 2.70 3.64
C ILE A 23 9.95 2.13 4.68
N ILE A 24 10.08 0.84 5.01
CA ILE A 24 9.23 0.17 6.01
C ILE A 24 9.35 0.86 7.36
N GLN A 25 10.57 1.16 7.80
CA GLN A 25 10.81 1.81 9.09
C GLN A 25 10.28 3.25 9.12
N GLU A 26 10.53 4.04 8.07
CA GLU A 26 10.22 5.47 8.06
C GLU A 26 8.73 5.76 7.84
N MET A 27 8.05 4.93 7.03
CA MET A 27 6.61 5.03 6.77
C MET A 27 5.76 4.21 7.75
N GLU A 28 6.41 3.49 8.67
CA GLU A 28 5.77 2.59 9.64
C GLU A 28 4.81 1.61 8.95
N LEU A 29 5.28 0.92 7.91
CA LEU A 29 4.46 0.01 7.13
C LEU A 29 4.13 -1.25 7.91
N GLU A 30 2.85 -1.56 8.02
CA GLU A 30 2.35 -2.78 8.64
C GLU A 30 2.68 -4.02 7.78
N ASP A 31 2.72 -5.21 8.39
CA ASP A 31 3.13 -6.44 7.70
C ASP A 31 2.27 -6.74 6.45
N TYR A 32 0.97 -6.39 6.48
CA TYR A 32 0.08 -6.56 5.33
C TYR A 32 0.39 -5.55 4.20
N GLU A 33 0.86 -4.35 4.52
CA GLU A 33 1.30 -3.34 3.55
C GLU A 33 2.65 -3.72 2.92
N GLN A 34 3.57 -4.27 3.73
CA GLN A 34 4.91 -4.66 3.29
C GLN A 34 4.91 -5.72 2.18
N LYS A 35 3.86 -6.54 2.09
CA LYS A 35 3.66 -7.54 1.02
C LYS A 35 3.62 -6.89 -0.37
N TYR A 36 3.09 -5.67 -0.46
CA TYR A 36 2.82 -4.99 -1.73
C TYR A 36 3.84 -3.88 -2.04
N LEU A 37 4.78 -3.61 -1.12
CA LEU A 37 5.76 -2.54 -1.24
C LEU A 37 6.61 -2.64 -2.52
N ASP A 38 7.18 -3.82 -2.79
CA ASP A 38 8.09 -4.00 -3.93
C ASP A 38 7.37 -3.80 -5.28
N LEU A 39 6.14 -4.32 -5.39
CA LEU A 39 5.30 -4.14 -6.57
C LEU A 39 4.90 -2.66 -6.74
N ALA A 40 4.47 -2.01 -5.66
CA ALA A 40 4.11 -0.60 -5.69
C ALA A 40 5.29 0.29 -6.13
N MET A 41 6.49 0.02 -5.60
CA MET A 41 7.71 0.72 -6.00
C MET A 41 8.01 0.51 -7.49
N GLN A 42 7.95 -0.72 -7.98
CA GLN A 42 8.20 -1.04 -9.38
C GLN A 42 7.29 -0.26 -10.33
N GLU A 43 5.98 -0.23 -10.05
CA GLU A 43 5.02 0.47 -10.91
C GLU A 43 5.19 1.99 -10.85
N LEU A 44 5.46 2.55 -9.67
CA LEU A 44 5.65 3.99 -9.50
C LEU A 44 6.96 4.51 -10.08
N VAL A 45 8.02 3.68 -10.12
CA VAL A 45 9.26 4.01 -10.85
C VAL A 45 8.96 4.24 -12.32
N ALA A 46 8.12 3.41 -12.95
CA ALA A 46 7.74 3.55 -14.36
C ALA A 46 6.97 4.86 -14.63
N GLU A 47 6.25 5.37 -13.62
CA GLU A 47 5.53 6.64 -13.67
C GLU A 47 6.36 7.85 -13.22
N GLY A 48 7.61 7.64 -12.78
CA GLY A 48 8.47 8.71 -12.25
C GLY A 48 7.97 9.32 -10.93
N LYS A 49 7.15 8.59 -10.17
CA LYS A 49 6.56 9.05 -8.90
C LYS A 49 7.35 8.48 -7.73
N TYR A 50 7.75 9.33 -6.78
CA TYR A 50 8.63 8.94 -5.67
C TYR A 50 8.20 9.46 -4.29
N THR A 51 7.02 10.08 -4.17
CA THR A 51 6.54 10.62 -2.90
C THR A 51 5.93 9.50 -2.04
N GLY A 52 5.95 9.66 -0.71
CA GLY A 52 5.26 8.77 0.23
C GLY A 52 3.77 8.65 -0.07
N TYR A 53 3.12 9.74 -0.47
CA TYR A 53 1.70 9.76 -0.84
C TYR A 53 1.34 8.77 -1.95
N HIS A 54 2.09 8.80 -3.05
CA HIS A 54 1.87 7.89 -4.17
C HIS A 54 2.14 6.44 -3.78
N LEU A 55 3.14 6.19 -2.95
CA LEU A 55 3.49 4.85 -2.49
C LEU A 55 2.40 4.26 -1.59
N ASP A 56 1.97 5.02 -0.58
CA ASP A 56 0.88 4.64 0.33
C ASP A 56 -0.41 4.32 -0.46
N ARG A 57 -0.81 5.22 -1.36
CA ARG A 57 -2.01 5.00 -2.20
C ARG A 57 -1.90 3.79 -3.12
N ARG A 58 -0.71 3.49 -3.64
CA ARG A 58 -0.51 2.31 -4.49
C ARG A 58 -0.57 1.02 -3.67
N ILE A 59 0.04 1.00 -2.50
CA ILE A 59 -0.02 -0.16 -1.59
C ILE A 59 -1.48 -0.47 -1.22
N LEU A 60 -2.26 0.54 -0.81
CA LEU A 60 -3.67 0.35 -0.48
C LEU A 60 -4.51 -0.15 -1.67
N LEU A 61 -4.22 0.35 -2.88
CA LEU A 61 -4.90 -0.12 -4.09
C LEU A 61 -4.55 -1.57 -4.43
N LEU A 62 -3.29 -2.00 -4.22
CA LEU A 62 -2.90 -3.39 -4.45
C LEU A 62 -3.55 -4.32 -3.41
N ILE A 63 -3.67 -3.91 -2.15
CA ILE A 63 -4.42 -4.65 -1.13
C ILE A 63 -5.87 -4.83 -1.58
N ASP A 64 -6.55 -3.75 -1.95
CA ASP A 64 -7.94 -3.76 -2.43
C ASP A 64 -8.14 -4.64 -3.67
N MET A 65 -7.14 -4.74 -4.54
CA MET A 65 -7.24 -5.57 -5.75
C MET A 65 -6.97 -7.06 -5.51
N TYR A 66 -6.15 -7.41 -4.52
CA TYR A 66 -5.67 -8.79 -4.33
C TYR A 66 -6.22 -9.48 -3.07
N GLU A 67 -6.78 -8.73 -2.13
CA GLU A 67 -7.39 -9.29 -0.92
C GLU A 67 -8.94 -9.34 -0.99
N ASP A 68 -9.54 -8.95 -2.13
CA ASP A 68 -11.01 -8.95 -2.34
C ASP A 68 -11.58 -10.19 -3.07
N ASP A 69 -10.78 -11.23 -3.29
CA ASP A 69 -11.27 -12.51 -3.83
C ASP A 69 -10.82 -13.67 -2.95
N ASP A 70 -11.64 -14.06 -1.95
CA ASP A 70 -11.88 -15.47 -1.55
C ASP A 70 -12.78 -15.60 -0.29
N ASP A 71 -13.97 -15.01 -0.28
CA ASP A 71 -15.04 -15.44 0.66
C ASP A 71 -16.46 -15.31 0.06
N PHE A 72 -16.60 -15.12 -1.26
CA PHE A 72 -17.91 -15.32 -1.90
C PHE A 72 -18.08 -16.78 -2.29
N ASP A 73 -18.62 -17.57 -1.37
CA ASP A 73 -19.11 -18.91 -1.66
C ASP A 73 -20.57 -18.81 -2.15
N GLU A 74 -20.80 -19.14 -3.44
CA GLU A 74 -22.15 -19.18 -4.02
C GLU A 74 -23.05 -20.20 -3.29
N ASP A 75 -22.46 -21.20 -2.62
CA ASP A 75 -23.19 -22.22 -1.84
C ASP A 75 -23.66 -21.72 -0.46
N ASP A 76 -23.13 -20.59 0.05
CA ASP A 76 -23.58 -19.95 1.31
C ASP A 76 -24.72 -18.92 1.11
N VAL A 77 -25.20 -18.75 -0.12
CA VAL A 77 -26.30 -17.82 -0.44
C VAL A 77 -27.65 -18.38 0.00
N VAL A 78 -28.10 -18.01 1.20
CA VAL A 78 -29.47 -18.28 1.66
C VAL A 78 -30.46 -17.32 0.97
N TYR A 79 -31.19 -17.81 -0.03
CA TYR A 79 -32.34 -17.11 -0.60
C TYR A 79 -33.47 -17.01 0.43
N ILE A 80 -33.63 -15.84 1.06
CA ILE A 80 -34.83 -15.55 1.88
C ILE A 80 -35.97 -15.20 0.91
N ARG A 81 -37.08 -15.94 1.01
CA ARG A 81 -38.30 -15.75 0.22
C ARG A 81 -39.34 -14.92 0.96
#